data_AF-A0A5Q0UNZ6-F1
#
_entry.id   AF-A0A5Q0UNZ6-F1
#
_cell.length_a   1.000
_cell.length_b   1.000
_cell.length_c   1.000
_cell.angle_alpha   90.00
_cell.angle_beta   90.00
_cell.angle_gamma   90.00
#
_symmetry.space_group_name_H-M   'P 1'
#
loop_
_entity.id
_entity.type
_entity.pdbx_description
1 polymer ?
#
loop_
_entity_poly.entity_id
_entity_poly.type
_entity_poly.pdbx_seq_one_letter_code
_entity_poly.pdbx_strand_id
1 'polypeptide(L)'
;MPRWECAIDADGEVFERVEDLIVHQSIEHERIACKVCGAVLPDGYFAIRHAFDEHSRAEYVRAYDADASEVRRRENVKESIEETADIREVIDRLEGDESAP
;
A
#
# COMPACT_ATOMS: atom_id res chain seq x y z
N MET A 1 3.72 -21.56 -4.56
CA MET A 1 4.12 -20.23 -4.05
C MET A 1 2.87 -19.54 -3.54
N PRO A 2 2.94 -18.77 -2.43
CA PRO A 2 1.81 -17.95 -2.02
C PRO A 2 1.44 -17.02 -3.17
N ARG A 3 0.14 -16.83 -3.38
CA ARG A 3 -0.42 -15.92 -4.38
C ARG A 3 -0.89 -14.66 -3.65
N TRP A 4 -0.56 -13.50 -4.20
CA TRP A 4 -0.90 -12.20 -3.64
C TRP A 4 -2.12 -11.65 -4.38
N GLU A 5 -3.19 -11.33 -3.65
CA GLU A 5 -4.45 -10.84 -4.24
C GLU A 5 -4.61 -9.35 -3.95
N CYS A 6 -4.99 -8.58 -4.96
CA CYS A 6 -5.42 -7.19 -4.78
C CYS A 6 -6.82 -7.15 -4.16
N ALA A 7 -6.90 -6.69 -2.92
CA ALA A 7 -8.15 -6.57 -2.19
C ALA A 7 -8.75 -5.14 -2.21
N ILE A 8 -8.25 -4.24 -3.06
CA ILE A 8 -8.77 -2.88 -3.21
C ILE A 8 -10.05 -2.96 -4.05
N ASP A 9 -11.15 -2.40 -3.55
CA ASP A 9 -12.44 -2.29 -4.24
C ASP A 9 -12.95 -3.55 -4.97
N ALA A 10 -12.64 -4.73 -4.41
CA ALA A 10 -13.00 -6.04 -4.97
C ALA A 10 -12.39 -6.34 -6.36
N ASP A 11 -11.26 -5.72 -6.68
CA ASP A 11 -10.42 -6.00 -7.86
C ASP A 11 -10.15 -7.51 -8.02
N GLY A 12 -9.54 -8.14 -7.01
CA GLY A 12 -9.35 -9.59 -6.98
C GLY A 12 -8.29 -10.12 -7.94
N GLU A 13 -7.53 -9.26 -8.63
CA GLU A 13 -6.41 -9.70 -9.45
C GLU A 13 -5.30 -10.34 -8.59
N VAL A 14 -4.68 -11.39 -9.13
CA VAL A 14 -3.77 -12.27 -8.37
C VAL A 14 -2.39 -12.33 -9.03
N PHE A 15 -1.36 -12.10 -8.22
CA PHE A 15 0.03 -12.01 -8.63
C PHE A 15 0.88 -13.10 -7.96
N GLU A 16 1.90 -13.56 -8.68
CA GLU A 16 2.91 -14.49 -8.12
C GLU A 16 3.96 -13.74 -7.29
N ARG A 17 4.22 -12.48 -7.64
CA ARG A 17 5.16 -11.60 -6.97
C ARG A 17 4.42 -10.48 -6.26
N VAL A 18 4.87 -10.15 -5.06
CA VAL A 18 4.31 -9.02 -4.31
C VAL A 18 4.66 -7.69 -4.96
N GLU A 19 5.82 -7.59 -5.63
CA GLU A 19 6.22 -6.37 -6.36
C GLU A 19 5.24 -6.06 -7.49
N ASP A 20 4.77 -7.08 -8.21
CA ASP A 20 3.78 -6.92 -9.27
C ASP A 20 2.44 -6.43 -8.70
N LEU A 21 2.02 -6.97 -7.56
CA LEU A 21 0.83 -6.47 -6.85
C LEU A 21 0.99 -4.99 -6.45
N ILE A 22 2.13 -4.58 -5.89
CA ILE A 22 2.32 -3.19 -5.44
C ILE A 22 2.34 -2.23 -6.63
N VAL A 23 2.99 -2.62 -7.73
CA VAL A 23 2.98 -1.82 -8.97
C VAL A 23 1.55 -1.67 -9.48
N HIS A 24 0.80 -2.77 -9.57
CA HIS A 24 -0.62 -2.77 -9.94
C HIS A 24 -1.47 -1.82 -9.10
N GLN A 25 -1.36 -1.92 -7.76
CA GLN A 25 -2.04 -1.01 -6.82
C GLN A 25 -1.70 0.47 -7.08
N SER A 26 -0.50 0.74 -7.60
CA SER A 26 -0.02 2.11 -7.76
C SER A 26 -0.43 2.78 -9.07
N ILE A 27 -0.77 1.98 -10.08
CA ILE A 27 -1.08 2.46 -11.45
C ILE A 27 -2.55 2.25 -11.82
N GLU A 28 -3.17 1.16 -11.39
CA GLU A 28 -4.54 0.79 -11.79
C GLU A 28 -5.62 1.35 -10.87
N HIS A 29 -5.25 1.77 -9.65
CA HIS A 29 -6.18 2.28 -8.64
C HIS A 29 -6.10 3.80 -8.48
N GLU A 30 -7.23 4.41 -8.14
CA GLU A 30 -7.28 5.84 -7.87
C GLU A 30 -6.43 6.18 -6.64
N ARG A 31 -5.64 7.26 -6.73
CA ARG A 31 -4.86 7.75 -5.59
C ARG A 31 -5.77 8.23 -4.48
N ILE A 32 -5.41 7.94 -3.24
CA ILE A 32 -6.18 8.31 -2.06
C ILE A 32 -5.49 9.38 -1.23
N ALA A 33 -6.29 10.22 -0.56
CA ALA A 33 -5.79 11.21 0.38
C ALA A 33 -5.64 10.61 1.78
N CYS A 34 -4.47 10.77 2.39
CA CYS A 34 -4.25 10.43 3.79
C CYS A 34 -5.18 11.27 4.68
N LYS A 35 -6.01 10.64 5.52
CA LYS A 35 -6.94 11.36 6.40
C LYS A 35 -6.25 12.11 7.54
N VAL A 36 -4.97 11.83 7.81
CA VAL A 36 -4.19 12.51 8.85
C VAL A 36 -3.60 13.83 8.35
N CYS A 37 -2.94 13.83 7.18
CA CYS A 37 -2.19 14.99 6.68
C CYS A 37 -2.62 15.51 5.29
N GLY A 38 -3.49 14.78 4.58
CA GLY A 38 -3.98 15.16 3.25
C GLY A 38 -3.05 14.83 2.07
N ALA A 39 -1.91 14.16 2.30
CA ALA A 39 -1.03 13.71 1.23
C ALA A 39 -1.78 12.76 0.27
N VAL A 40 -1.65 12.97 -1.04
CA VAL A 40 -2.25 12.13 -2.08
C VAL A 40 -1.24 11.06 -2.49
N LEU A 41 -1.61 9.80 -2.29
CA LEU A 41 -0.71 8.65 -2.39
C LEU A 41 -1.35 7.55 -3.24
N PRO A 42 -0.55 6.67 -3.86
CA PRO A 42 -1.08 5.41 -4.37
C PRO A 42 -1.79 4.63 -3.25
N ASP A 43 -2.93 4.00 -3.57
CA ASP A 43 -3.66 3.15 -2.62
C ASP A 43 -2.88 1.84 -2.36
N GLY A 44 -3.41 0.99 -1.49
CA GLY A 44 -2.79 -0.27 -1.11
C GLY A 44 -1.55 -0.06 -0.23
N TYR A 45 -0.45 -0.70 -0.61
CA TYR A 45 0.75 -0.75 0.22
C TYR A 45 1.31 0.64 0.57
N PHE A 46 1.44 1.54 -0.40
CA PHE A 46 2.07 2.86 -0.15
C PHE A 46 1.25 3.72 0.81
N ALA A 47 -0.08 3.69 0.72
CA ALA A 47 -0.94 4.37 1.68
C ALA A 47 -0.82 3.79 3.10
N ILE A 48 -0.78 2.46 3.24
CA ILE A 48 -0.57 1.81 4.54
C ILE A 48 0.80 2.18 5.09
N ARG A 49 1.86 2.06 4.28
CA ARG A 49 3.23 2.38 4.70
C ARG A 49 3.33 3.82 5.20
N HIS A 50 2.85 4.79 4.42
CA HIS A 50 2.83 6.19 4.82
C HIS A 50 2.10 6.39 6.15
N ALA A 51 0.93 5.78 6.31
CA ALA A 51 0.11 5.92 7.51
C ALA A 51 0.84 5.47 8.79
N PHE A 52 1.68 4.43 8.72
CA PHE A 52 2.37 3.87 9.89
C PHE A 52 3.83 4.29 10.04
N ASP A 53 4.47 4.79 8.99
CA ASP A 53 5.84 5.34 9.06
C ASP A 53 5.84 6.83 9.45
N GLU A 54 4.87 7.60 8.93
CA GLU A 54 4.86 9.06 9.08
C GLU A 54 3.94 9.54 10.22
N HIS A 55 3.02 8.70 10.70
CA HIS A 55 2.05 9.07 11.74
C HIS A 55 2.02 8.06 12.88
N SER A 56 1.62 8.52 14.06
CA SER A 56 1.41 7.63 15.20
C SER A 56 0.11 6.84 15.07
N ARG A 57 0.06 5.66 15.72
CA ARG A 57 -1.19 4.88 15.85
C ARG A 57 -2.37 5.70 16.39
N ALA A 58 -2.10 6.62 17.32
CA ALA A 58 -3.13 7.47 17.91
C ALA A 58 -3.69 8.50 16.92
N GLU A 59 -2.88 9.00 15.99
CA GLU A 59 -3.34 9.86 14.90
C GLU A 59 -4.14 9.06 13.88
N TYR A 60 -3.64 7.88 13.49
CA TYR A 60 -4.35 6.99 12.58
C TYR A 60 -5.74 6.62 13.09
N VAL A 61 -5.85 6.13 14.33
CA VAL A 61 -7.14 5.78 14.97
C VAL A 61 -8.12 6.95 14.94
N ARG A 62 -7.66 8.16 15.28
CA ARG A 62 -8.53 9.34 15.31
C ARG A 62 -8.98 9.79 13.92
N ALA A 63 -8.09 9.75 12.93
CA ALA A 63 -8.39 10.22 11.57
C ALA A 63 -9.23 9.22 10.76
N TYR A 64 -9.04 7.92 11.02
CA TYR A 64 -9.72 6.85 10.28
C TYR A 64 -10.88 6.22 11.04
N ASP A 65 -11.13 6.63 12.29
CA ASP A 65 -12.10 6.00 13.20
C ASP A 65 -11.83 4.48 13.34
N ALA A 66 -10.55 4.11 13.38
CA ALA A 66 -10.12 2.72 13.30
C ALA A 66 -10.00 2.07 14.67
N ASP A 67 -10.32 0.79 14.76
CA ASP A 67 -10.11 0.02 15.99
C ASP A 67 -8.72 -0.63 16.09
N ALA A 68 -8.41 -1.21 17.25
CA ALA A 68 -7.11 -1.82 17.50
C ALA A 68 -6.85 -3.07 16.64
N SER A 69 -7.89 -3.83 16.25
CA SER A 69 -7.76 -4.96 15.33
C SER A 69 -7.45 -4.51 13.92
N GLU A 70 -8.09 -3.44 13.47
CA GLU A 70 -7.87 -2.82 12.18
C GLU A 70 -6.45 -2.27 12.03
N VAL A 71 -5.93 -1.62 13.08
CA VAL A 71 -4.53 -1.17 13.13
C VAL A 71 -3.59 -2.37 13.02
N ARG A 72 -3.74 -3.37 13.88
CA ARG A 72 -2.89 -4.58 13.86
C ARG A 72 -2.95 -5.29 12.52
N ARG A 73 -4.13 -5.40 11.90
CA ARG A 73 -4.28 -6.01 10.57
C ARG A 73 -3.43 -5.29 9.54
N ARG A 74 -3.48 -3.95 9.51
CA ARG A 74 -2.74 -3.16 8.51
C ARG A 74 -1.23 -3.16 8.78
N GLU A 75 -0.80 -3.14 10.04
CA GLU A 75 0.61 -3.31 10.40
C GLU A 75 1.14 -4.68 9.94
N ASN A 76 0.41 -5.77 10.23
CA ASN A 76 0.80 -7.11 9.79
C ASN A 76 0.88 -7.22 8.26
N VAL A 77 -0.05 -6.58 7.53
CA VAL A 77 -0.02 -6.54 6.06
C VAL A 77 1.23 -5.82 5.57
N LYS A 78 1.54 -4.65 6.12
CA LYS A 78 2.75 -3.89 5.79
C LYS A 78 4.00 -4.72 6.05
N GLU A 79 4.14 -5.31 7.24
CA GLU A 79 5.28 -6.13 7.63
C GLU A 79 5.44 -7.34 6.70
N SER A 80 4.36 -8.06 6.40
CA SER A 80 4.40 -9.23 5.50
C SER A 80 4.86 -8.86 4.07
N ILE A 81 4.45 -7.68 3.59
CA ILE A 81 4.90 -7.15 2.31
C ILE A 81 6.39 -6.78 2.39
N GLU A 82 6.82 -6.05 3.41
CA GLU A 82 8.21 -5.60 3.58
C GLU A 82 9.21 -6.74 3.79
N GLU A 83 8.77 -7.85 4.38
CA GLU A 83 9.58 -9.07 4.53
C GLU A 83 9.79 -9.80 3.19
N THR A 84 8.90 -9.62 2.23
CA THR A 84 8.90 -10.36 0.96
C THR A 84 9.36 -9.52 -0.23
N ALA A 85 9.00 -8.24 -0.26
CA ALA A 85 9.12 -7.37 -1.42
C ALA A 85 10.48 -6.69 -1.51
N ASP A 86 11.05 -6.64 -2.72
CA ASP A 86 12.08 -5.65 -3.04
C ASP A 86 11.43 -4.30 -3.39
N ILE A 87 11.27 -3.43 -2.38
CA ILE A 87 10.66 -2.11 -2.55
C ILE A 87 11.48 -1.21 -3.49
N ARG A 88 12.80 -1.42 -3.61
CA ARG A 88 13.60 -0.63 -4.55
C ARG A 88 13.24 -0.98 -5.98
N GLU A 89 13.07 -2.27 -6.29
CA GLU A 89 12.61 -2.71 -7.61
C GLU A 89 11.25 -2.08 -7.97
N VAL A 90 10.31 -2.05 -7.02
CA VAL A 90 8.99 -1.43 -7.22
C VAL A 90 9.13 0.05 -7.58
N ILE A 91 9.95 0.80 -6.82
CA ILE A 91 10.19 2.22 -7.09
C ILE A 91 10.83 2.42 -8.46
N ASP A 92 11.88 1.66 -8.78
CA ASP A 92 12.57 1.75 -10.07
C ASP A 92 11.62 1.50 -11.25
N ARG A 93 10.65 0.58 -11.09
CA ARG A 93 9.62 0.30 -12.11
C ARG A 93 8.64 1.46 -12.26
N LEU A 94 8.17 2.04 -11.15
CA LEU A 94 7.24 3.16 -11.18
C LEU A 94 7.87 4.42 -11.77
N GLU A 95 9.13 4.71 -11.44
CA GLU A 95 9.87 5.84 -12.02
C GLU A 95 10.25 5.58 -13.51
N GLY A 96 10.50 4.32 -13.86
CA GLY A 96 10.80 3.91 -15.23
C GLY A 96 9.61 4.05 -16.20
N ASP A 97 8.37 3.86 -15.71
CA ASP A 97 7.15 4.02 -16.52
C ASP A 97 6.84 5.50 -16.83
N GLU A 98 7.26 6.44 -15.98
CA GLU A 98 7.14 7.89 -16.25
C GLU A 98 8.08 8.38 -17.38
N SER A 99 8.89 7.49 -17.96
CA SER A 99 9.84 7.79 -19.04
C SER A 99 9.42 7.29 -20.44
N ALA A 100 8.20 6.77 -20.61
CA ALA A 100 7.68 6.39 -21.93
C ALA A 100 7.20 7.63 -22.72
N PRO A 101 7.73 7.87 -23.94
CA PRO A 101 7.42 9.05 -24.76
C PRO A 101 6.02 9.02 -25.42
#